data_AF-A0A958JQ38-F1
#
_entry.id   AF-A0A958JQ38-F1
#
_cell.length_a   1.000
_cell.length_b   1.000
_cell.length_c   1.000
_cell.angle_alpha   90.00
_cell.angle_beta   90.00
_cell.angle_gamma   90.00
#
_symmetry.space_group_name_H-M   'P 1'
#
loop_
_entity.id
_entity.type
_entity.pdbx_description
1 polymer ?
#
loop_
_entity_poly.entity_id
_entity_poly.type
_entity_poly.pdbx_seq_one_letter_code
_entity_poly.pdbx_strand_id
1 'polypeptide(L)'
;MITTEINKTPSEDENPIDPPKTTIPEASPQSGAQPLAHQETWVDPLEGSSLGVNRKHVQFDEVISIREMLRTDPQRAEALFQRGFEIYCEAFPDPSERESAESLRGYLDDPSTGFQMIVVTMNGAVVGGRNFGAKTAVLENGEKFPIACGEHLYIPKALQRLGFGTEIVKQTNAMARSYGASLIISEQNDPFLMTPEEKALDASAGISPEDRLKFWKKQGYVAFDCPYAQPSLDGGDPVYYLRLTAEILDRSKIPESANFDGKSINSDAVLGIMRAYHGGFVDDLDSDPTSVMLKEKLLSRKRIDLIDIEQERSFAQDRVDLR
;
A
#
# COMPACT_ATOMS: atom_id res chain seq x y z
N MET A 1 -72.74 -15.04 -2.06
CA MET A 1 -72.83 -16.36 -2.73
C MET A 1 -71.43 -16.67 -3.24
N ILE A 2 -70.70 -17.68 -2.74
CA ILE A 2 -70.99 -19.14 -2.88
C ILE A 2 -70.89 -19.45 -4.38
N THR A 3 -69.94 -20.20 -4.96
CA THR A 3 -69.13 -21.33 -4.46
C THR A 3 -68.25 -21.87 -5.61
N THR A 4 -67.04 -22.38 -5.29
CA THR A 4 -66.40 -23.69 -5.69
C THR A 4 -66.38 -24.16 -7.17
N GLU A 5 -65.43 -24.95 -7.72
CA GLU A 5 -64.26 -25.70 -7.25
C GLU A 5 -63.52 -26.38 -8.45
N ILE A 6 -62.19 -26.50 -8.33
CA ILE A 6 -61.35 -27.74 -8.45
C ILE A 6 -60.93 -28.40 -9.80
N ASN A 7 -59.60 -28.61 -9.83
CA ASN A 7 -58.74 -29.65 -10.45
C ASN A 7 -58.42 -29.62 -11.96
N LYS A 8 -57.12 -29.56 -12.31
CA LYS A 8 -56.17 -30.69 -12.25
C LYS A 8 -54.74 -30.23 -12.58
N THR A 9 -53.76 -30.66 -11.78
CA THR A 9 -52.34 -30.80 -12.17
C THR A 9 -52.18 -32.10 -12.98
N PRO A 10 -51.19 -32.18 -13.90
CA PRO A 10 -50.04 -33.03 -13.57
C PRO A 10 -48.66 -32.59 -14.10
N SER A 11 -47.64 -33.12 -13.38
CA SER A 11 -46.26 -33.57 -13.73
C SER A 11 -45.30 -32.60 -14.42
N GLU A 12 -44.18 -32.20 -13.79
CA GLU A 12 -42.90 -32.95 -13.64
C GLU A 12 -42.17 -33.17 -14.98
N ASP A 13 -41.15 -32.34 -15.25
CA ASP A 13 -39.80 -32.73 -15.70
C ASP A 13 -39.06 -31.51 -16.31
N GLU A 14 -38.31 -30.78 -15.50
CA GLU A 14 -37.21 -29.94 -16.01
C GLU A 14 -35.96 -30.20 -15.17
N ASN A 15 -35.10 -31.07 -15.71
CA ASN A 15 -33.72 -31.24 -15.25
C ASN A 15 -32.93 -29.95 -15.57
N PRO A 16 -32.15 -29.40 -14.62
CA PRO A 16 -31.19 -28.35 -14.93
C PRO A 16 -30.04 -28.93 -15.77
N ILE A 17 -29.75 -28.26 -16.88
CA ILE A 17 -28.62 -28.55 -17.77
C ILE A 17 -27.33 -28.13 -17.04
N ASP A 18 -26.49 -29.11 -16.70
CA ASP A 18 -25.12 -28.86 -16.22
C ASP A 18 -24.29 -28.16 -17.30
N PRO A 19 -23.48 -27.15 -16.95
CA PRO A 19 -22.55 -26.54 -17.89
C PRO A 19 -21.44 -27.53 -18.31
N PRO A 20 -20.91 -27.43 -19.54
CA PRO A 20 -19.94 -28.38 -20.06
C PRO A 20 -18.63 -28.34 -19.27
N LYS A 21 -18.20 -29.52 -18.81
CA LYS A 21 -16.86 -29.77 -18.27
C LYS A 21 -15.82 -29.54 -19.36
N THR A 22 -15.03 -28.47 -19.22
CA THR A 22 -13.81 -28.26 -19.99
C THR A 22 -12.74 -29.22 -19.48
N THR A 23 -12.49 -30.29 -20.22
CA THR A 23 -11.33 -31.16 -20.03
C THR A 23 -10.07 -30.45 -20.53
N ILE A 24 -9.19 -30.06 -19.62
CA ILE A 24 -7.83 -29.63 -19.93
C ILE A 24 -7.02 -30.90 -20.26
N PRO A 25 -6.35 -31.00 -21.43
CA PRO A 25 -5.48 -32.13 -21.71
C PRO A 25 -4.21 -32.06 -20.84
N GLU A 26 -3.89 -33.18 -20.20
CA GLU A 26 -2.64 -33.41 -19.49
C GLU A 26 -1.44 -33.22 -20.44
N ALA A 27 -0.60 -32.23 -20.14
CA ALA A 27 0.71 -32.10 -20.79
C ALA A 27 1.69 -33.09 -20.15
N SER A 28 2.15 -34.07 -20.93
CA SER A 28 3.26 -34.95 -20.55
C SER A 28 4.60 -34.18 -20.55
N PRO A 29 5.55 -34.59 -19.69
CA PRO A 29 6.75 -33.80 -19.40
C PRO A 29 7.75 -33.84 -20.56
N GLN A 30 8.03 -32.69 -21.17
CA GLN A 30 9.21 -32.54 -22.02
C GLN A 30 10.42 -32.15 -21.19
N SER A 31 11.43 -32.98 -21.35
CA SER A 31 12.76 -32.97 -20.76
C SER A 31 13.55 -31.70 -21.03
N GLY A 32 14.24 -31.22 -19.99
CA GLY A 32 15.66 -30.88 -20.07
C GLY A 32 16.04 -29.58 -20.79
N ALA A 33 15.88 -28.46 -20.08
CA ALA A 33 16.78 -27.32 -20.24
C ALA A 33 17.30 -26.95 -18.83
N GLN A 34 18.58 -27.20 -18.58
CA GLN A 34 19.24 -26.71 -17.38
C GLN A 34 19.31 -25.18 -17.43
N PRO A 35 18.92 -24.45 -16.36
CA PRO A 35 19.23 -23.04 -16.27
C PRO A 35 20.75 -22.89 -16.11
N LEU A 36 21.37 -22.10 -16.99
CA LEU A 36 22.73 -21.61 -16.81
C LEU A 36 22.76 -20.77 -15.54
N ALA A 37 23.26 -21.36 -14.45
CA ALA A 37 23.54 -20.68 -13.20
C ALA A 37 24.71 -19.70 -13.43
N HIS A 38 24.41 -18.50 -13.89
CA HIS A 38 25.27 -17.36 -13.59
C HIS A 38 25.03 -16.97 -12.12
N GLN A 39 25.69 -17.71 -11.22
CA GLN A 39 25.94 -17.22 -9.87
C GLN A 39 26.94 -16.07 -10.01
N GLU A 40 26.45 -14.86 -10.26
CA GLU A 40 27.20 -13.68 -9.82
C GLU A 40 27.25 -13.78 -8.30
N THR A 41 28.44 -14.06 -7.77
CA THR A 41 28.71 -13.98 -6.34
C THR A 41 28.60 -12.52 -5.95
N TRP A 42 27.39 -12.09 -5.58
CA TRP A 42 27.14 -10.83 -4.91
C TRP A 42 27.81 -10.91 -3.53
N VAL A 43 28.99 -10.30 -3.41
CA VAL A 43 29.62 -10.08 -2.11
C VAL A 43 28.76 -9.06 -1.39
N ASP A 44 28.23 -9.39 -0.21
CA ASP A 44 27.56 -8.41 0.65
C ASP A 44 28.57 -7.30 0.98
N PRO A 45 28.44 -6.08 0.41
CA PRO A 45 29.41 -5.03 0.68
C PRO A 45 29.34 -4.54 2.13
N LEU A 46 28.35 -4.98 2.90
CA LEU A 46 28.22 -4.69 4.33
C LEU A 46 29.13 -5.58 5.19
N GLU A 47 29.63 -6.71 4.68
CA GLU A 47 30.66 -7.49 5.38
C GLU A 47 32.05 -6.88 5.12
N GLY A 48 32.46 -5.99 6.01
CA GLY A 48 33.85 -5.54 6.12
C GLY A 48 34.18 -4.17 5.53
N SER A 49 33.25 -3.53 4.81
CA SER A 49 33.40 -2.11 4.50
C SER A 49 32.78 -1.27 5.62
N SER A 50 33.60 -0.52 6.33
CA SER A 50 33.12 0.66 7.04
C SER A 50 32.62 1.61 5.96
N LEU A 51 31.36 1.48 5.53
CA LEU A 51 30.71 2.48 4.70
C LEU A 51 30.91 3.79 5.45
N GLY A 52 31.83 4.63 4.97
CA GLY A 52 32.16 5.93 5.55
C GLY A 52 31.04 6.92 5.30
N VAL A 53 29.79 6.52 5.62
CA VAL A 53 28.59 7.29 5.38
C VAL A 53 28.64 8.47 6.32
N ASN A 54 29.03 9.61 5.77
CA ASN A 54 28.74 10.87 6.40
C ASN A 54 27.21 10.99 6.46
N ARG A 55 26.64 10.94 7.67
CA ARG A 55 25.18 11.02 7.93
C ARG A 55 24.49 12.19 7.21
N LYS A 56 25.25 13.18 6.73
CA LYS A 56 24.73 14.36 6.02
C LYS A 56 24.57 14.17 4.50
N HIS A 57 25.13 13.12 3.89
CA HIS A 57 25.13 12.96 2.43
C HIS A 57 25.04 11.47 2.04
N VAL A 58 23.83 10.90 2.13
CA VAL A 58 23.53 9.63 1.44
C VAL A 58 23.28 9.97 -0.03
N GLN A 59 24.01 9.32 -0.93
CA GLN A 59 23.83 9.46 -2.36
C GLN A 59 23.76 8.05 -2.97
N PHE A 60 22.65 7.76 -3.63
CA PHE A 60 22.47 6.49 -4.35
C PHE A 60 23.15 6.57 -5.71
N ASP A 61 23.64 5.43 -6.19
CA ASP A 61 24.10 5.29 -7.57
C ASP A 61 22.89 5.34 -8.50
N GLU A 62 21.85 4.59 -8.16
CA GLU A 62 20.62 4.49 -8.93
C GLU A 62 19.37 4.42 -8.02
N VAL A 63 18.27 4.94 -8.54
CA VAL A 63 16.90 4.78 -8.01
C VAL A 63 16.09 4.15 -9.12
N ILE A 64 15.67 2.91 -8.93
CA ILE A 64 15.20 2.04 -10.02
C ILE A 64 13.76 1.63 -9.76
N SER A 65 12.86 1.88 -10.71
CA SER A 65 11.57 1.18 -10.77
C SER A 65 11.77 -0.19 -11.39
N ILE A 66 11.49 -1.25 -10.63
CA ILE A 66 11.55 -2.64 -11.14
C ILE A 66 10.60 -2.81 -12.33
N ARG A 67 9.40 -2.22 -12.27
CA ARG A 67 8.42 -2.27 -13.38
C ARG A 67 8.97 -1.70 -14.67
N GLU A 68 9.65 -0.56 -14.60
CA GLU A 68 10.25 0.06 -15.79
C GLU A 68 11.45 -0.75 -16.29
N MET A 69 12.28 -1.24 -15.37
CA MET A 69 13.44 -2.07 -15.69
C MET A 69 13.03 -3.39 -16.37
N LEU A 70 11.93 -4.02 -15.95
CA LEU A 70 11.40 -5.24 -16.58
C LEU A 70 11.16 -5.08 -18.09
N ARG A 71 10.94 -3.86 -18.59
CA ARG A 71 10.75 -3.59 -20.03
C ARG A 71 12.04 -3.41 -20.82
N THR A 72 13.14 -3.10 -20.13
CA THR A 72 14.41 -2.69 -20.77
C THR A 72 15.54 -3.69 -20.51
N ASP A 73 15.59 -4.26 -19.31
CA ASP A 73 16.54 -5.28 -18.88
C ASP A 73 15.88 -6.24 -17.88
N PRO A 74 15.10 -7.24 -18.36
CA PRO A 74 14.36 -8.15 -17.50
C PRO A 74 15.25 -8.99 -16.57
N GLN A 75 16.45 -9.37 -17.03
CA GLN A 75 17.37 -10.19 -16.24
C GLN A 75 17.91 -9.41 -15.04
N ARG A 76 18.32 -8.15 -15.27
CA ARG A 76 18.73 -7.26 -14.18
C ARG A 76 17.57 -6.91 -13.26
N ALA A 77 16.39 -6.67 -13.82
CA ALA A 77 15.18 -6.39 -13.03
C ALA A 77 14.86 -7.52 -12.07
N GLU A 78 14.94 -8.77 -12.51
CA GLU A 78 14.68 -9.95 -11.69
C GLU A 78 15.72 -10.10 -10.57
N ALA A 79 17.01 -9.88 -10.86
CA ALA A 79 18.05 -9.91 -9.83
C ALA A 79 17.84 -8.82 -8.76
N LEU A 80 17.48 -7.61 -9.18
CA LEU A 80 17.18 -6.50 -8.29
C LEU A 80 15.89 -6.73 -7.50
N PHE A 81 14.85 -7.30 -8.13
CA PHE A 81 13.60 -7.70 -7.47
C PHE A 81 13.89 -8.67 -6.34
N GLN A 82 14.61 -9.77 -6.63
CA GLN A 82 14.93 -10.80 -5.64
C GLN A 82 15.66 -10.19 -4.43
N ARG A 83 16.68 -9.37 -4.67
CA ARG A 83 17.43 -8.74 -3.57
C ARG A 83 16.59 -7.71 -2.80
N GLY A 84 15.80 -6.90 -3.49
CA GLY A 84 14.88 -5.96 -2.86
C GLY A 84 13.83 -6.67 -2.01
N PHE A 85 13.30 -7.79 -2.51
CA PHE A 85 12.29 -8.60 -1.83
C PHE A 85 12.83 -9.26 -0.56
N GLU A 86 14.10 -9.70 -0.55
CA GLU A 86 14.78 -10.17 0.65
C GLU A 86 14.83 -9.10 1.75
N ILE A 87 15.28 -7.89 1.41
CA ILE A 87 15.35 -6.77 2.37
C ILE A 87 13.95 -6.38 2.85
N TYR A 88 12.98 -6.39 1.96
CA TYR A 88 11.57 -6.19 2.29
C TYR A 88 11.08 -7.24 3.30
N CYS A 89 11.40 -8.52 3.07
CA CYS A 89 11.04 -9.59 3.98
C CYS A 89 11.72 -9.48 5.36
N GLU A 90 12.97 -8.99 5.41
CA GLU A 90 13.67 -8.73 6.67
C GLU A 90 13.07 -7.55 7.45
N ALA A 91 12.58 -6.53 6.73
CA ALA A 91 11.95 -5.35 7.32
C ALA A 91 10.53 -5.65 7.84
N PHE A 92 9.81 -6.57 7.18
CA PHE A 92 8.45 -7.00 7.50
C PHE A 92 8.44 -8.52 7.73
N PRO A 93 8.89 -9.00 8.91
CA PRO A 93 9.06 -10.43 9.15
C PRO A 93 7.73 -11.19 9.32
N ASP A 94 6.65 -10.51 9.70
CA ASP A 94 5.32 -11.10 9.78
C ASP A 94 4.72 -11.27 8.37
N PRO A 95 4.45 -12.51 7.90
CA PRO A 95 3.85 -12.74 6.59
C PRO A 95 2.49 -12.08 6.40
N SER A 96 1.74 -11.79 7.46
CA SER A 96 0.44 -11.11 7.38
C SER A 96 0.56 -9.60 7.11
N GLU A 97 1.75 -9.02 7.34
CA GLU A 97 2.02 -7.59 7.09
C GLU A 97 2.67 -7.33 5.72
N ARG A 98 2.88 -8.39 4.91
CA ARG A 98 3.59 -8.29 3.64
C ARG A 98 2.98 -9.13 2.52
N GLU A 99 3.05 -8.57 1.32
CA GLU A 99 2.76 -9.27 0.07
C GLU A 99 3.74 -10.40 -0.23
N SER A 100 3.25 -11.45 -0.88
CA SER A 100 4.08 -12.54 -1.40
C SER A 100 4.88 -12.10 -2.64
N ALA A 101 5.97 -12.80 -2.94
CA ALA A 101 6.75 -12.52 -4.17
C ALA A 101 5.91 -12.71 -5.44
N GLU A 102 4.98 -13.66 -5.43
CA GLU A 102 4.05 -13.92 -6.53
C GLU A 102 3.07 -12.76 -6.70
N SER A 103 2.45 -12.30 -5.60
CA SER A 103 1.54 -11.14 -5.60
C SER A 103 2.24 -9.89 -6.14
N LEU A 104 3.45 -9.59 -5.65
CA LEU A 104 4.21 -8.42 -6.11
C LEU A 104 4.56 -8.51 -7.59
N ARG A 105 4.94 -9.68 -8.11
CA ARG A 105 5.16 -9.87 -9.57
C ARG A 105 3.87 -9.66 -10.34
N GLY A 106 2.75 -10.24 -9.88
CA GLY A 106 1.44 -10.02 -10.48
C GLY A 106 1.08 -8.53 -10.56
N TYR A 107 1.35 -7.77 -9.50
CA TYR A 107 1.15 -6.32 -9.51
C TYR A 107 2.08 -5.62 -10.49
N LEU A 108 3.36 -5.99 -10.57
CA LEU A 108 4.33 -5.38 -11.49
C LEU A 108 3.95 -5.63 -12.96
N ASP A 109 3.44 -6.82 -13.27
CA ASP A 109 3.03 -7.26 -14.61
C ASP A 109 1.71 -6.64 -15.06
N ASP A 110 0.75 -6.42 -14.15
CA ASP A 110 -0.51 -5.77 -14.48
C ASP A 110 -0.38 -4.23 -14.45
N PRO A 111 -0.41 -3.53 -15.60
CA PRO A 111 -0.31 -2.08 -15.64
C PRO A 111 -1.48 -1.37 -14.93
N SER A 112 -2.64 -2.01 -14.80
CA SER A 112 -3.84 -1.43 -14.19
C SER A 112 -3.65 -1.12 -12.70
N THR A 113 -2.77 -1.86 -12.03
CA THR A 113 -2.51 -1.69 -10.61
C THR A 113 -1.80 -0.37 -10.29
N GLY A 114 -1.05 0.18 -11.25
CA GLY A 114 -0.19 1.35 -11.03
C GLY A 114 0.99 1.09 -10.09
N PHE A 115 1.20 -0.16 -9.64
CA PHE A 115 2.21 -0.53 -8.65
C PHE A 115 3.65 -0.31 -9.11
N GLN A 116 4.49 0.17 -8.20
CA GLN A 116 5.91 0.43 -8.40
C GLN A 116 6.66 -0.15 -7.22
N MET A 117 7.57 -1.08 -7.49
CA MET A 117 8.61 -1.48 -6.55
C MET A 117 9.85 -0.68 -6.86
N ILE A 118 10.23 0.24 -5.95
CA ILE A 118 11.44 1.05 -6.11
C ILE A 118 12.55 0.45 -5.28
N VAL A 119 13.66 0.13 -5.91
CA VAL A 119 14.90 -0.26 -5.24
C VAL A 119 15.94 0.83 -5.42
N VAL A 120 16.80 1.01 -4.42
CA VAL A 120 17.93 1.94 -4.50
C VAL A 120 19.24 1.20 -4.37
N THR A 121 20.25 1.61 -5.14
CA THR A 121 21.57 0.99 -5.13
C THR A 121 22.65 1.96 -4.65
N MET A 122 23.68 1.42 -3.99
CA MET A 122 24.88 2.17 -3.60
C MET A 122 26.08 1.23 -3.58
N ASN A 123 27.18 1.64 -4.23
CA ASN A 123 28.33 0.82 -4.55
C ASN A 123 27.92 -0.52 -5.21
N GLY A 124 26.95 -0.46 -6.12
CA GLY A 124 26.42 -1.62 -6.83
C GLY A 124 25.46 -2.52 -6.05
N ALA A 125 25.30 -2.37 -4.73
CA ALA A 125 24.39 -3.20 -3.93
C ALA A 125 23.06 -2.52 -3.66
N VAL A 126 21.98 -3.31 -3.53
CA VAL A 126 20.67 -2.82 -3.08
C VAL A 126 20.73 -2.47 -1.60
N VAL A 127 20.37 -1.23 -1.27
CA VAL A 127 20.46 -0.67 0.10
C VAL A 127 19.11 -0.32 0.70
N GLY A 128 18.03 -0.74 0.05
CA GLY A 128 16.65 -0.55 0.49
C GLY A 128 15.73 -0.22 -0.68
N GLY A 129 14.52 0.20 -0.33
CA GLY A 129 13.52 0.55 -1.32
C GLY A 129 12.22 1.03 -0.70
N ARG A 130 11.30 1.44 -1.57
CA ARG A 130 9.94 1.78 -1.19
C ARG A 130 8.96 1.47 -2.29
N ASN A 131 7.80 0.93 -1.91
CA ASN A 131 6.75 0.57 -2.84
C ASN A 131 5.66 1.65 -2.85
N PHE A 132 5.07 1.92 -4.02
CA PHE A 132 3.86 2.73 -4.12
C PHE A 132 2.98 2.33 -5.31
N GLY A 133 1.68 2.53 -5.22
CA GLY A 133 0.73 2.41 -6.34
C GLY A 133 0.26 3.77 -6.84
N ALA A 134 0.41 4.05 -8.13
CA ALA A 134 -0.23 5.22 -8.76
C ALA A 134 -1.74 4.94 -8.95
N LYS A 135 -2.59 5.77 -8.34
CA LYS A 135 -4.04 5.59 -8.33
C LYS A 135 -4.76 6.90 -8.71
N THR A 136 -6.08 6.83 -8.86
CA THR A 136 -6.94 7.98 -9.10
C THR A 136 -8.02 8.04 -8.03
N ALA A 137 -8.04 9.12 -7.27
CA ALA A 137 -9.16 9.44 -6.38
C ALA A 137 -10.31 10.02 -7.21
N VAL A 138 -11.55 9.63 -6.88
CA VAL A 138 -12.77 10.08 -7.54
C VAL A 138 -13.72 10.65 -6.50
N LEU A 139 -14.12 11.91 -6.69
CA LEU A 139 -15.12 12.60 -5.86
C LEU A 139 -16.54 12.12 -6.21
N GLU A 140 -17.51 12.36 -5.32
CA GLU A 140 -18.93 12.10 -5.54
C GLU A 140 -19.48 12.82 -6.78
N ASN A 141 -18.94 14.00 -7.10
CA ASN A 141 -19.31 14.74 -8.31
C ASN A 141 -18.66 14.21 -9.60
N GLY A 142 -17.84 13.16 -9.50
CA GLY A 142 -17.15 12.50 -10.61
C GLY A 142 -15.82 13.14 -11.01
N GLU A 143 -15.40 14.25 -10.40
CA GLU A 143 -14.08 14.81 -10.63
C GLU A 143 -12.99 13.88 -10.11
N LYS A 144 -11.85 13.88 -10.81
CA LYS A 144 -10.76 12.94 -10.58
C LYS A 144 -9.46 13.66 -10.33
N PHE A 145 -8.64 13.10 -9.46
CA PHE A 145 -7.27 13.57 -9.29
C PHE A 145 -6.29 12.44 -9.00
N PRO A 146 -5.07 12.51 -9.54
CA PRO A 146 -4.07 11.47 -9.40
C PRO A 146 -3.47 11.48 -7.99
N ILE A 147 -3.35 10.32 -7.38
CA ILE A 147 -2.67 10.12 -6.08
C ILE A 147 -1.66 8.97 -6.20
N ALA A 148 -0.78 8.86 -5.21
CA ALA A 148 0.00 7.64 -4.99
C ALA A 148 -0.35 7.05 -3.62
N CYS A 149 -0.42 5.73 -3.52
CA CYS A 149 -0.55 4.98 -2.28
C CYS A 149 0.82 4.41 -1.94
N GLY A 150 1.53 4.97 -0.97
CA GLY A 150 2.83 4.50 -0.52
C GLY A 150 2.66 3.41 0.53
N GLU A 151 3.11 2.20 0.20
CA GLU A 151 2.82 0.98 0.97
C GLU A 151 3.94 0.68 1.98
N HIS A 152 5.13 0.29 1.49
CA HIS A 152 6.21 -0.23 2.35
C HIS A 152 7.52 0.52 2.12
N LEU A 153 8.17 0.96 3.20
CA LEU A 153 9.56 1.46 3.21
C LEU A 153 10.44 0.42 3.90
N TYR A 154 11.42 -0.13 3.20
CA TYR A 154 12.29 -1.18 3.71
C TYR A 154 13.76 -0.80 3.58
N ILE A 155 14.50 -0.99 4.68
CA ILE A 155 15.91 -0.61 4.80
C ILE A 155 16.60 -1.69 5.65
N PRO A 156 17.76 -2.22 5.23
CA PRO A 156 18.54 -3.14 6.05
C PRO A 156 18.81 -2.57 7.43
N LYS A 157 18.71 -3.39 8.49
CA LYS A 157 18.89 -2.93 9.89
C LYS A 157 20.20 -2.17 10.11
N ALA A 158 21.28 -2.61 9.47
CA ALA A 158 22.60 -1.97 9.55
C ALA A 158 22.64 -0.54 8.97
N LEU A 159 21.71 -0.18 8.09
CA LEU A 159 21.64 1.12 7.42
C LEU A 159 20.57 2.05 8.03
N GLN A 160 19.77 1.54 8.97
CA GLN A 160 18.79 2.35 9.68
C GLN A 160 19.48 3.47 10.47
N ARG A 161 18.78 4.60 10.62
CA ARG A 161 19.27 5.80 11.34
C ARG A 161 20.53 6.45 10.72
N LEU A 162 20.96 6.03 9.53
CA LEU A 162 22.07 6.64 8.78
C LEU A 162 21.62 7.64 7.70
N GLY A 163 20.31 7.87 7.55
CA GLY A 163 19.74 8.85 6.60
C GLY A 163 19.16 8.24 5.32
N PHE A 164 19.35 6.93 5.09
CA PHE A 164 18.84 6.22 3.90
C PHE A 164 17.33 6.38 3.72
N GLY A 165 16.54 6.24 4.79
CA GLY A 165 15.09 6.37 4.70
C GLY A 165 14.62 7.74 4.23
N THR A 166 15.28 8.81 4.67
CA THR A 166 14.97 10.18 4.21
C THR A 166 15.25 10.33 2.72
N GLU A 167 16.40 9.85 2.24
CA GLU A 167 16.71 9.97 0.81
C GLU A 167 15.82 9.06 -0.04
N ILE A 168 15.48 7.84 0.40
CA ILE A 168 14.53 6.96 -0.29
C ILE A 168 13.15 7.61 -0.39
N VAL A 169 12.61 8.17 0.70
CA VAL A 169 11.31 8.85 0.68
C VAL A 169 11.33 10.03 -0.29
N LYS A 170 12.37 10.87 -0.24
CA LYS A 170 12.52 12.01 -1.14
C LYS A 170 12.53 11.60 -2.62
N GLN A 171 13.30 10.57 -2.97
CA GLN A 171 13.42 10.09 -4.36
C GLN A 171 12.11 9.43 -4.84
N THR A 172 11.49 8.61 -3.99
CA THR A 172 10.20 7.97 -4.32
C THR A 172 9.06 8.97 -4.45
N ASN A 173 9.05 10.04 -3.65
CA ASN A 173 8.05 11.11 -3.76
C ASN A 173 8.26 11.97 -5.01
N ALA A 174 9.52 12.22 -5.40
CA ALA A 174 9.83 12.85 -6.68
C ALA A 174 9.34 11.99 -7.87
N MET A 175 9.50 10.67 -7.78
CA MET A 175 8.98 9.74 -8.79
C MET A 175 7.44 9.71 -8.79
N ALA A 176 6.77 9.59 -7.64
CA ALA A 176 5.32 9.68 -7.57
C ALA A 176 4.79 10.97 -8.20
N ARG A 177 5.48 12.11 -7.99
CA ARG A 177 5.17 13.37 -8.66
C ARG A 177 5.35 13.30 -10.18
N SER A 178 6.39 12.63 -10.70
CA SER A 178 6.58 12.45 -12.15
C SER A 178 5.52 11.54 -12.77
N TYR A 179 4.95 10.60 -12.00
CA TYR A 179 3.75 9.83 -12.34
C TYR A 179 2.46 10.65 -12.28
N GLY A 180 2.54 11.92 -11.92
CA GLY A 180 1.43 12.85 -11.95
C GLY A 180 0.75 13.03 -10.60
N ALA A 181 1.10 12.29 -9.55
CA ALA A 181 0.40 12.32 -8.26
C ALA A 181 0.40 13.73 -7.61
N SER A 182 -0.76 14.14 -7.09
CA SER A 182 -0.93 15.36 -6.32
C SER A 182 -0.58 15.17 -4.84
N LEU A 183 -0.81 13.96 -4.34
CA LEU A 183 -0.56 13.52 -2.97
C LEU A 183 0.08 12.13 -3.01
N ILE A 184 0.91 11.82 -2.02
CA ILE A 184 1.23 10.43 -1.69
C ILE A 184 0.69 10.11 -0.30
N ILE A 185 -0.18 9.11 -0.24
CA ILE A 185 -0.92 8.67 0.92
C ILE A 185 -0.23 7.45 1.51
N SER A 186 -0.11 7.37 2.82
CA SER A 186 0.43 6.20 3.51
C SER A 186 -0.32 5.94 4.81
N GLU A 187 -0.41 4.68 5.19
CA GLU A 187 -0.93 4.25 6.49
C GLU A 187 0.20 4.21 7.51
N GLN A 188 -0.05 4.67 8.73
CA GLN A 188 0.89 4.55 9.84
C GLN A 188 0.16 3.99 11.06
N ASN A 189 0.81 3.11 11.81
CA ASN A 189 0.32 2.68 13.11
C ASN A 189 0.20 3.90 14.03
N ASP A 190 -0.97 4.08 14.63
CA ASP A 190 -1.31 5.20 15.49
C ASP A 190 -1.03 4.83 16.96
N PRO A 191 0.05 5.35 17.57
CA PRO A 191 0.37 5.07 18.96
C PRO A 191 -0.71 5.58 19.94
N PHE A 192 -1.62 6.46 19.52
CA PHE A 192 -2.76 6.91 20.33
C PHE A 192 -3.95 5.97 20.27
N LEU A 193 -3.94 4.94 19.42
CA LEU A 193 -4.98 3.90 19.36
C LEU A 193 -4.47 2.51 19.75
N MET A 194 -3.15 2.33 19.81
CA MET A 194 -2.54 1.05 20.16
C MET A 194 -2.55 0.76 21.68
N THR A 195 -2.65 -0.52 22.04
CA THR A 195 -2.35 -1.01 23.39
C THR A 195 -0.83 -1.06 23.64
N PRO A 196 -0.38 -1.14 24.90
CA PRO A 196 1.04 -1.31 25.21
C PRO A 196 1.67 -2.54 24.52
N GLU A 197 0.93 -3.64 24.40
CA GLU A 197 1.38 -4.87 23.76
C GLU A 197 1.53 -4.70 22.25
N GLU A 198 0.53 -4.09 21.59
CA GLU A 198 0.59 -3.75 20.16
C GLU A 198 1.79 -2.85 19.87
N LYS A 199 2.06 -1.84 20.71
CA LYS A 199 3.24 -0.97 20.57
C LYS A 199 4.57 -1.73 20.72
N ALA A 200 4.64 -2.64 21.68
CA ALA A 200 5.85 -3.43 21.92
C ALA A 200 6.14 -4.37 20.76
N LEU A 201 5.09 -4.98 20.18
CA LEU A 201 5.20 -5.82 19.00
C LEU A 201 5.64 -5.00 17.78
N ASP A 202 4.98 -3.87 17.49
CA ASP A 202 5.34 -2.98 16.38
C ASP A 202 6.79 -2.46 16.49
N ALA A 203 7.23 -2.12 17.71
CA ALA A 203 8.58 -1.65 17.96
C ALA A 203 9.67 -2.71 17.72
N SER A 204 9.32 -4.01 17.70
CA SER A 204 10.25 -5.11 17.43
C SER A 204 10.84 -5.06 16.01
N ALA A 205 10.17 -4.35 15.08
CA ALA A 205 10.67 -4.04 13.74
C ALA A 205 11.84 -3.04 13.72
N GLY A 206 12.21 -2.43 14.85
CA GLY A 206 13.41 -1.60 15.03
C GLY A 206 13.17 -0.10 15.22
N ILE A 207 11.92 0.35 15.11
CA ILE A 207 11.49 1.73 15.38
C ILE A 207 10.16 1.71 16.13
N SER A 208 10.04 2.50 17.21
CA SER A 208 8.76 2.61 17.92
C SER A 208 7.73 3.36 17.05
N PRO A 209 6.42 3.13 17.24
CA PRO A 209 5.41 3.86 16.48
C PRO A 209 5.54 5.38 16.67
N GLU A 210 5.85 5.87 17.88
CA GLU A 210 6.07 7.30 18.12
C GLU A 210 7.27 7.88 17.35
N ASP A 211 8.39 7.15 17.30
CA ASP A 211 9.56 7.59 16.53
C ASP A 211 9.34 7.49 15.01
N ARG A 212 8.47 6.56 14.57
CA ARG A 212 8.02 6.46 13.17
C ARG A 212 7.24 7.71 12.77
N LEU A 213 6.32 8.19 13.61
CA LEU A 213 5.59 9.45 13.33
C LEU A 213 6.54 10.65 13.24
N LYS A 214 7.55 10.75 14.12
CA LYS A 214 8.59 11.79 14.03
C LYS A 214 9.39 11.72 12.73
N PHE A 215 9.69 10.52 12.25
CA PHE A 215 10.38 10.33 10.98
C PHE A 215 9.55 10.89 9.83
N TRP A 216 8.27 10.51 9.72
CA TRP A 216 7.37 10.96 8.65
C TRP A 216 7.07 12.45 8.72
N LYS A 217 6.89 13.02 9.92
CA LYS A 217 6.78 14.47 10.11
C LYS A 217 7.94 15.24 9.49
N LYS A 218 9.17 14.76 9.72
CA LYS A 218 10.38 15.37 9.14
C LYS A 218 10.42 15.28 7.62
N GLN A 219 9.69 14.34 7.02
CA GLN A 219 9.54 14.24 5.56
C GLN A 219 8.42 15.13 5.02
N GLY A 220 7.66 15.83 5.88
CA GLY A 220 6.57 16.72 5.48
C GLY A 220 5.18 16.08 5.47
N TYR A 221 5.04 14.89 6.05
CA TYR A 221 3.75 14.22 6.16
C TYR A 221 2.87 14.85 7.23
N VAL A 222 1.58 14.95 6.92
CA VAL A 222 0.48 15.34 7.82
C VAL A 222 -0.52 14.20 7.95
N ALA A 223 -1.33 14.19 9.00
CA ALA A 223 -2.38 13.19 9.21
C ALA A 223 -3.76 13.74 8.89
N PHE A 224 -4.63 12.91 8.32
CA PHE A 224 -6.06 13.22 8.23
C PHE A 224 -6.70 12.98 9.59
N ASP A 225 -7.40 13.98 10.13
CA ASP A 225 -8.14 13.87 11.38
C ASP A 225 -9.50 13.19 11.16
N CYS A 226 -9.46 11.94 10.70
CA CYS A 226 -10.62 11.08 10.48
C CYS A 226 -10.37 9.63 10.93
N PRO A 227 -11.43 8.90 11.32
CA PRO A 227 -11.37 7.46 11.53
C PRO A 227 -10.82 6.77 10.28
N TYR A 228 -10.03 5.73 10.49
CA TYR A 228 -9.48 4.92 9.41
C TYR A 228 -9.28 3.49 9.91
N ALA A 229 -9.59 2.54 9.05
CA ALA A 229 -9.29 1.13 9.26
C ALA A 229 -8.91 0.53 7.90
N GLN A 230 -7.94 -0.37 7.92
CA GLN A 230 -7.56 -1.15 6.76
C GLN A 230 -8.34 -2.48 6.81
N PRO A 231 -9.06 -2.86 5.73
CA PRO A 231 -9.60 -4.21 5.60
C PRO A 231 -8.50 -5.27 5.75
N SER A 232 -8.79 -6.42 6.36
CA SER A 232 -7.75 -7.44 6.50
C SER A 232 -7.30 -7.99 5.15
N LEU A 233 -5.99 -8.23 4.99
CA LEU A 233 -5.42 -8.88 3.82
C LEU A 233 -5.79 -10.37 3.71
N ASP A 234 -6.15 -11.01 4.82
CA ASP A 234 -6.44 -12.44 4.92
C ASP A 234 -7.92 -12.75 5.23
N GLY A 235 -8.78 -11.74 5.20
CA GLY A 235 -10.20 -11.87 5.56
C GLY A 235 -10.49 -11.90 7.06
N GLY A 236 -9.48 -11.68 7.91
CA GLY A 236 -9.65 -11.45 9.36
C GLY A 236 -10.24 -10.09 9.72
N ASP A 237 -10.06 -9.69 10.99
CA ASP A 237 -10.57 -8.41 11.50
C ASP A 237 -9.80 -7.21 10.90
N PRO A 238 -10.47 -6.09 10.60
CA PRO A 238 -9.80 -4.88 10.14
C PRO A 238 -8.80 -4.32 11.16
N VAL A 239 -7.76 -3.63 10.66
CA VAL A 239 -6.77 -2.98 11.51
C VAL A 239 -7.23 -1.56 11.87
N TYR A 240 -7.76 -1.40 13.07
CA TYR A 240 -8.38 -0.14 13.54
C TYR A 240 -7.41 0.87 14.18
N TYR A 241 -6.16 0.49 14.43
CA TYR A 241 -5.17 1.39 15.02
C TYR A 241 -4.31 2.11 13.98
N LEU A 242 -4.81 2.27 12.74
CA LEU A 242 -4.11 2.98 11.68
C LEU A 242 -4.54 4.45 11.58
N ARG A 243 -3.62 5.28 11.10
CA ARG A 243 -3.91 6.65 10.65
C ARG A 243 -3.51 6.82 9.19
N LEU A 244 -4.38 7.49 8.44
CA LEU A 244 -4.09 7.92 7.08
C LEU A 244 -3.24 9.18 7.11
N THR A 245 -2.16 9.19 6.36
CA THR A 245 -1.19 10.30 6.30
C THR A 245 -0.89 10.67 4.87
N ALA A 246 -0.45 11.90 4.63
CA ALA A 246 -0.12 12.35 3.28
C ALA A 246 1.06 13.33 3.26
N GLU A 247 1.86 13.25 2.20
CA GLU A 247 2.64 14.39 1.72
C GLU A 247 1.95 15.01 0.50
N ILE A 248 1.87 16.33 0.49
CA ILE A 248 1.31 17.09 -0.62
C ILE A 248 2.40 17.33 -1.66
N LEU A 249 2.30 16.64 -2.80
CA LEU A 249 3.30 16.69 -3.85
C LEU A 249 3.08 17.83 -4.84
N ASP A 250 1.81 18.08 -5.21
CA ASP A 250 1.40 19.11 -6.16
C ASP A 250 -0.07 19.50 -5.94
N ARG A 251 -0.27 20.61 -5.23
CA ARG A 251 -1.62 21.12 -4.91
C ARG A 251 -2.40 21.55 -6.15
N SER A 252 -1.73 21.94 -7.24
CA SER A 252 -2.40 22.46 -8.45
C SER A 252 -3.24 21.39 -9.17
N LYS A 253 -2.98 20.11 -8.88
CA LYS A 253 -3.69 18.96 -9.43
C LYS A 253 -4.87 18.50 -8.58
N ILE A 254 -5.08 19.11 -7.42
CA ILE A 254 -6.23 18.83 -6.56
C ILE A 254 -7.37 19.74 -7.05
N PRO A 255 -8.55 19.21 -7.40
CA PRO A 255 -9.64 20.00 -7.94
C PRO A 255 -10.16 20.99 -6.90
N GLU A 256 -10.66 22.14 -7.36
CA GLU A 256 -11.20 23.18 -6.48
C GLU A 256 -12.37 22.66 -5.62
N SER A 257 -13.15 21.71 -6.16
CA SER A 257 -14.25 21.03 -5.47
C SER A 257 -13.82 20.16 -4.29
N ALA A 258 -12.58 19.67 -4.26
CA ALA A 258 -12.01 19.05 -3.06
C ALA A 258 -11.80 20.09 -1.93
N ASN A 259 -11.88 21.38 -2.27
CA ASN A 259 -11.81 22.52 -1.36
C ASN A 259 -10.62 22.43 -0.41
N PHE A 260 -9.47 22.07 -0.97
CA PHE A 260 -8.24 21.89 -0.24
C PHE A 260 -7.56 23.24 0.04
N ASP A 261 -7.45 23.63 1.30
CA ASP A 261 -6.85 24.91 1.71
C ASP A 261 -5.39 24.80 2.21
N GLY A 262 -4.88 23.57 2.35
CA GLY A 262 -3.57 23.27 2.97
C GLY A 262 -3.66 22.86 4.44
N LYS A 263 -4.82 23.01 5.07
CA LYS A 263 -5.11 22.65 6.47
C LYS A 263 -6.32 21.73 6.61
N SER A 264 -7.18 21.68 5.60
CA SER A 264 -8.35 20.82 5.57
C SER A 264 -8.77 20.55 4.12
N ILE A 265 -9.53 19.47 3.94
CA ILE A 265 -10.05 19.00 2.65
C ILE A 265 -11.50 18.55 2.84
N ASN A 266 -12.32 18.61 1.78
CA ASN A 266 -13.69 18.07 1.84
C ASN A 266 -13.67 16.56 2.13
N SER A 267 -14.62 16.09 2.94
CA SER A 267 -14.74 14.68 3.32
C SER A 267 -14.95 13.75 2.13
N ASP A 268 -15.68 14.21 1.11
CA ASP A 268 -15.84 13.51 -0.16
C ASP A 268 -14.48 13.21 -0.85
N ALA A 269 -13.56 14.17 -0.87
CA ALA A 269 -12.23 13.92 -1.44
C ALA A 269 -11.42 12.92 -0.60
N VAL A 270 -11.59 12.90 0.74
CA VAL A 270 -10.98 11.87 1.59
C VAL A 270 -11.60 10.50 1.31
N LEU A 271 -12.92 10.43 1.11
CA LEU A 271 -13.60 9.20 0.72
C LEU A 271 -13.09 8.69 -0.64
N GLY A 272 -12.91 9.57 -1.62
CA GLY A 272 -12.31 9.24 -2.92
C GLY A 272 -10.88 8.71 -2.80
N ILE A 273 -10.08 9.29 -1.91
CA ILE A 273 -8.73 8.78 -1.57
C ILE A 273 -8.81 7.39 -0.94
N MET A 274 -9.68 7.20 0.05
CA MET A 274 -9.84 5.94 0.75
C MET A 274 -10.33 4.84 -0.18
N ARG A 275 -11.29 5.11 -1.06
CA ARG A 275 -11.75 4.16 -2.07
C ARG A 275 -10.64 3.77 -3.04
N ALA A 276 -9.80 4.72 -3.45
CA ALA A 276 -8.65 4.43 -4.30
C ALA A 276 -7.58 3.58 -3.60
N TYR A 277 -7.43 3.73 -2.28
CA TYR A 277 -6.54 2.93 -1.44
C TYR A 277 -7.12 1.52 -1.20
N HIS A 278 -8.39 1.44 -0.77
CA HIS A 278 -9.09 0.21 -0.41
C HIS A 278 -9.49 -0.67 -1.59
N GLY A 279 -9.67 -0.09 -2.78
CA GLY A 279 -10.01 -0.86 -3.99
C GLY A 279 -8.92 -1.83 -4.44
N GLY A 280 -7.76 -1.86 -3.77
CA GLY A 280 -6.76 -2.93 -3.91
C GLY A 280 -7.02 -4.16 -3.01
N PHE A 281 -7.86 -4.03 -1.99
CA PHE A 281 -8.12 -5.07 -0.97
C PHE A 281 -9.53 -5.65 -1.05
N VAL A 282 -10.47 -4.91 -1.64
CA VAL A 282 -11.90 -5.24 -1.61
C VAL A 282 -12.50 -5.11 -3.00
N ASP A 283 -13.20 -6.15 -3.45
CA ASP A 283 -13.88 -6.20 -4.75
C ASP A 283 -15.08 -5.23 -4.84
N ASP A 284 -15.85 -5.13 -3.75
CA ASP A 284 -17.02 -4.25 -3.65
C ASP A 284 -16.99 -3.39 -2.38
N LEU A 285 -16.45 -2.18 -2.52
CA LEU A 285 -16.35 -1.18 -1.45
C LEU A 285 -17.71 -0.70 -0.94
N ASP A 286 -18.79 -0.84 -1.71
CA ASP A 286 -20.11 -0.38 -1.30
C ASP A 286 -20.83 -1.41 -0.41
N SER A 287 -20.36 -2.67 -0.37
CA SER A 287 -20.88 -3.71 0.53
C SER A 287 -19.92 -4.13 1.65
N ASP A 288 -18.63 -3.79 1.55
CA ASP A 288 -17.67 -4.04 2.63
C ASP A 288 -18.03 -3.26 3.93
N PRO A 289 -18.25 -3.95 5.06
CA PRO A 289 -18.65 -3.31 6.31
C PRO A 289 -17.70 -2.21 6.78
N THR A 290 -16.39 -2.40 6.57
CA THR A 290 -15.36 -1.44 6.97
C THR A 290 -15.49 -0.15 6.16
N SER A 291 -15.60 -0.29 4.85
CA SER A 291 -15.76 0.80 3.88
C SER A 291 -17.07 1.57 4.10
N VAL A 292 -18.18 0.85 4.34
CA VAL A 292 -19.49 1.46 4.64
C VAL A 292 -19.43 2.28 5.93
N MET A 293 -18.90 1.72 7.01
CA MET A 293 -18.74 2.43 8.29
C MET A 293 -17.88 3.69 8.14
N LEU A 294 -16.74 3.58 7.44
CA LEU A 294 -15.84 4.71 7.24
C LEU A 294 -16.49 5.82 6.40
N LYS A 295 -17.27 5.44 5.37
CA LYS A 295 -18.07 6.38 4.57
C LYS A 295 -19.05 7.15 5.44
N GLU A 296 -19.82 6.47 6.30
CA GLU A 296 -20.77 7.12 7.21
C GLU A 296 -20.06 8.10 8.16
N LYS A 297 -18.96 7.67 8.78
CA LYS A 297 -18.19 8.53 9.69
C LYS A 297 -17.56 9.74 8.98
N LEU A 298 -17.01 9.56 7.78
CA LEU A 298 -16.42 10.65 7.01
C LEU A 298 -17.46 11.68 6.56
N LEU A 299 -18.57 11.21 5.98
CA LEU A 299 -19.61 12.09 5.43
C LEU A 299 -20.45 12.77 6.52
N SER A 300 -20.38 12.32 7.77
CA SER A 300 -20.91 13.06 8.92
C SER A 300 -20.23 14.42 9.13
N ARG A 301 -19.02 14.61 8.57
CA ARG A 301 -18.26 15.85 8.60
C ARG A 301 -18.24 16.46 7.19
N LYS A 302 -18.32 17.79 7.08
CA LYS A 302 -18.17 18.48 5.78
C LYS A 302 -16.71 18.55 5.32
N ARG A 303 -15.79 18.67 6.28
CA ARG A 303 -14.35 18.82 6.05
C ARG A 303 -13.60 17.95 7.05
N ILE A 304 -12.44 17.47 6.61
CA ILE A 304 -11.47 16.75 7.41
C ILE A 304 -10.24 17.62 7.54
N ASP A 305 -9.80 17.85 8.78
CA ASP A 305 -8.60 18.63 9.06
C ASP A 305 -7.34 17.79 8.78
N LEU A 306 -6.30 18.48 8.32
CA LEU A 306 -4.94 17.97 8.24
C LEU A 306 -4.19 18.47 9.47
N ILE A 307 -3.84 17.54 10.34
CA ILE A 307 -3.21 17.82 11.63
C ILE A 307 -1.73 17.41 11.60
N ASP A 308 -0.99 17.90 12.60
CA ASP A 308 0.35 17.41 12.86
C ASP A 308 0.31 15.89 13.09
N ILE A 309 1.16 15.14 12.40
CA ILE A 309 1.16 13.68 12.47
C ILE A 309 1.51 13.16 13.88
N GLU A 310 2.12 13.95 14.77
CA GLU A 310 2.34 13.57 16.17
C GLU A 310 1.15 13.93 17.09
N GLN A 311 0.13 14.61 16.58
CA GLN A 311 -1.04 15.00 17.35
C GLN A 311 -2.00 13.81 17.53
N GLU A 312 -2.62 13.76 18.70
CA GLU A 312 -3.78 12.90 18.97
C GLU A 312 -4.97 13.34 18.10
N ARG A 313 -5.66 12.37 17.49
CA ARG A 313 -6.81 12.62 16.61
C ARG A 313 -8.05 13.00 17.42
N SER A 314 -8.93 13.84 16.89
CA SER A 314 -10.10 14.37 17.60
C SER A 314 -11.09 13.30 18.09
N PHE A 315 -11.08 12.13 17.45
CA PHE A 315 -11.93 10.98 17.76
C PHE A 315 -11.18 9.87 18.50
N ALA A 316 -9.90 10.07 18.86
CA ALA A 316 -9.12 9.04 19.55
C ALA A 316 -9.67 8.72 20.95
N GLN A 317 -10.51 9.60 21.53
CA GLN A 317 -11.20 9.36 22.80
C GLN A 317 -12.41 8.42 22.65
N ASP A 318 -12.98 8.32 21.44
CA ASP A 318 -14.15 7.49 21.12
C ASP A 318 -13.73 6.04 20.77
N ARG A 319 -12.64 5.53 21.37
CA ARG A 319 -12.02 4.22 21.04
C ARG A 319 -13.01 3.05 20.99
N VAL A 320 -14.11 3.15 21.72
CA VAL A 320 -15.12 2.09 21.85
C VAL A 320 -15.93 1.91 20.57
N ASP A 321 -16.08 2.95 19.74
CA ASP A 321 -16.98 2.91 18.56
C ASP A 321 -16.27 2.47 17.27
N LEU A 322 -15.03 2.00 17.36
CA LEU A 322 -14.25 1.50 16.21
C LEU A 322 -13.82 0.04 16.37
N ARG A 323 -13.90 -0.56 17.56
CA ARG A 323 -13.58 -1.98 17.80
C ARG A 323 -14.86 -2.77 18.04
#